data_AF-A0A957KBQ2-F1
#
_entry.id   AF-A0A957KBQ2-F1
#
_cell.length_a   1.000
_cell.length_b   1.000
_cell.length_c   1.000
_cell.angle_alpha   90.00
_cell.angle_beta   90.00
_cell.angle_gamma   90.00
#
_symmetry.space_group_name_H-M   'P 1'
#
loop_
_entity.id
_entity.type
_entity.pdbx_description
1 polymer ?
#
loop_
_entity_poly.entity_id
_entity_poly.type
_entity_poly.pdbx_seq_one_letter_code
_entity_poly.pdbx_strand_id
1 'polypeptide(L)'
;AFADPETKPWLDKFYTLNADWLADDRRKLLAFARDLLNSDYAGHRLTFALFAQSPPFANMAAVYRNFDFDGPLDFVRRAADLSERTLATD
;
A
#
# COMPACT_ATOMS: atom_id res chain seq x y z
N ALA A 1 8.71 1.22 -31.97
CA ALA A 1 9.58 0.32 -31.19
C ALA A 1 9.18 -1.15 -31.40
N PHE A 2 8.14 -1.70 -30.77
CA PHE A 2 7.85 -3.15 -30.87
C PHE A 2 7.45 -3.68 -32.27
N ALA A 3 6.86 -2.81 -33.10
CA ALA A 3 6.51 -3.13 -34.49
C ALA A 3 7.62 -2.74 -35.49
N ASP A 4 8.73 -2.18 -35.01
CA ASP A 4 9.81 -1.73 -35.86
C ASP A 4 10.54 -2.94 -36.48
N PRO A 5 10.75 -2.99 -37.81
CA PRO A 5 11.34 -4.15 -38.47
C PRO A 5 12.74 -4.53 -37.98
N GLU A 6 13.54 -3.54 -37.56
CA GLU A 6 14.92 -3.77 -37.11
C GLU A 6 14.96 -4.37 -35.70
N THR A 7 14.11 -3.86 -34.81
CA THR A 7 14.13 -4.29 -33.39
C THR A 7 13.17 -5.44 -33.07
N LYS A 8 12.12 -5.65 -33.87
CA LYS A 8 11.10 -6.68 -33.65
C LYS A 8 11.66 -8.10 -33.47
N PRO A 9 12.60 -8.59 -34.30
CA PRO A 9 13.14 -9.95 -34.14
C PRO A 9 13.80 -10.17 -32.77
N TRP A 10 14.47 -9.14 -32.25
CA TRP A 10 15.11 -9.17 -30.93
C TRP A 10 14.10 -9.14 -29.80
N LEU A 11 13.08 -8.28 -29.93
CA LEU A 11 12.02 -8.17 -28.94
C LEU A 11 11.20 -9.46 -28.88
N ASP A 12 10.83 -10.06 -30.01
CA ASP A 12 10.12 -11.34 -30.04
C ASP A 12 10.94 -12.45 -29.36
N LYS A 13 12.25 -12.52 -29.62
CA LYS A 13 13.15 -13.51 -29.02
C LYS A 13 13.30 -13.34 -27.51
N PHE A 14 13.58 -12.12 -27.05
CA PHE A 14 13.98 -11.88 -25.66
C PHE A 14 12.81 -11.53 -24.72
N TYR A 15 11.67 -11.10 -25.25
CA TYR A 15 10.47 -10.89 -24.43
C TYR A 15 9.61 -12.15 -24.29
N THR A 16 9.72 -13.13 -25.18
CA THR A 16 9.03 -14.43 -25.01
C THR A 16 9.64 -15.22 -23.84
N LEU A 17 8.78 -15.83 -23.01
CA LEU A 17 9.21 -16.66 -21.89
C LEU A 17 9.10 -18.15 -22.21
N ASN A 18 7.99 -18.57 -22.79
CA ASN A 18 7.70 -19.95 -23.19
C ASN A 18 6.62 -19.99 -24.27
N ALA A 19 6.11 -21.19 -24.59
CA ALA A 19 5.08 -21.38 -25.63
C ALA A 19 3.76 -20.65 -25.34
N ASP A 20 3.43 -20.43 -24.06
CA ASP A 20 2.17 -19.80 -23.64
C ASP A 20 2.33 -18.29 -23.44
N TRP A 21 3.54 -17.82 -23.11
CA TRP A 21 3.85 -16.42 -22.83
C TRP A 21 4.73 -15.81 -23.92
N LEU A 22 4.06 -15.38 -24.98
CA LEU A 22 4.67 -14.67 -26.10
C LEU A 22 5.03 -13.23 -25.73
N ALA A 23 5.99 -12.67 -26.47
CA ALA A 23 6.50 -11.32 -26.24
C ALA A 23 5.41 -10.23 -26.20
N ASP A 24 4.39 -10.31 -27.05
CA ASP A 24 3.33 -9.30 -27.15
C ASP A 24 2.41 -9.28 -25.91
N ASP A 25 2.02 -10.46 -25.42
CA ASP A 25 1.19 -10.56 -24.22
C ASP A 25 1.96 -10.14 -22.98
N ARG A 26 3.22 -10.59 -22.88
CA ARG A 26 4.09 -10.19 -21.77
C ARG A 26 4.31 -8.68 -21.73
N ARG A 27 4.61 -8.03 -22.86
CA ARG A 27 4.80 -6.56 -22.85
C ARG A 27 3.52 -5.82 -22.47
N LYS A 28 2.35 -6.31 -22.88
CA LYS A 28 1.05 -5.69 -22.55
C LYS A 28 0.80 -5.79 -21.05
N LEU A 29 1.02 -6.96 -20.46
CA LEU A 29 0.90 -7.16 -19.02
C LEU A 29 1.86 -6.27 -18.23
N LEU A 30 3.13 -6.20 -18.64
CA LEU A 30 4.13 -5.37 -17.95
C LEU A 30 3.85 -3.87 -18.09
N ALA A 31 3.38 -3.43 -19.27
CA ALA A 31 2.95 -2.04 -19.46
C ALA A 31 1.75 -1.71 -18.57
N PHE A 32 0.78 -2.61 -18.49
CA PHE A 32 -0.37 -2.43 -17.60
C PHE A 32 0.03 -2.40 -16.12
N ALA A 33 0.92 -3.30 -15.69
CA ALA A 33 1.45 -3.29 -14.32
C ALA A 33 2.20 -1.99 -14.01
N ARG A 34 2.97 -1.46 -14.97
CA ARG A 34 3.62 -0.16 -14.85
C ARG A 34 2.60 0.96 -14.63
N ASP A 35 1.53 0.97 -15.43
CA ASP A 35 0.47 1.96 -15.33
C ASP A 35 -0.26 1.95 -13.97
N LEU A 36 -0.32 0.79 -13.31
CA LEU A 36 -0.91 0.65 -11.98
C LEU A 36 0.03 1.01 -10.83
N LEU A 37 1.35 0.83 -10.99
CA LEU A 37 2.29 0.86 -9.86
C LEU A 37 3.29 2.02 -9.90
N ASN A 38 3.79 2.42 -11.07
CA ASN A 38 4.92 3.35 -11.16
C ASN A 38 4.87 4.28 -12.39
N SER A 39 3.70 4.45 -13.00
CA SER A 39 3.43 5.59 -13.87
C SER A 39 3.22 6.87 -13.06
N ASP A 40 3.32 8.03 -13.69
CA ASP A 40 2.99 9.32 -13.05
C ASP A 40 1.53 9.32 -12.54
N TYR A 41 0.64 8.67 -13.29
CA TYR A 41 -0.75 8.49 -12.89
C TYR A 41 -0.87 7.62 -11.63
N ALA A 42 -0.16 6.49 -11.56
CA ALA A 42 -0.12 5.64 -10.37
C ALA A 42 0.45 6.40 -9.16
N GLY A 43 1.54 7.15 -9.35
CA GLY A 43 2.15 7.96 -8.30
C GLY A 43 1.21 9.03 -7.75
N HIS A 44 0.44 9.70 -8.62
CA HIS A 44 -0.61 10.63 -8.20
C HIS A 44 -1.70 9.91 -7.39
N ARG A 45 -2.19 8.74 -7.85
CA ARG A 45 -3.20 7.97 -7.12
C ARG A 45 -2.70 7.48 -5.77
N LEU A 46 -1.45 7.05 -5.67
CA LEU A 46 -0.84 6.63 -4.42
C LEU A 46 -0.75 7.79 -3.42
N THR A 47 -0.27 8.95 -3.88
CA THR A 47 -0.22 10.16 -3.06
C THR A 47 -1.62 10.56 -2.58
N PHE A 48 -2.61 10.55 -3.48
CA PHE A 48 -4.00 10.81 -3.12
C PHE A 48 -4.51 9.82 -2.07
N ALA A 49 -4.31 8.51 -2.26
CA ALA A 49 -4.76 7.49 -1.31
C ALA A 49 -4.10 7.65 0.08
N LEU A 50 -2.83 8.05 0.14
CA LEU A 50 -2.11 8.23 1.40
C LEU A 50 -2.43 9.53 2.12
N PHE A 51 -2.79 10.60 1.40
CA PHE A 51 -2.81 11.96 1.97
C PHE A 51 -4.09 12.76 1.71
N ALA A 52 -5.07 12.25 0.95
CA ALA A 52 -6.27 13.01 0.62
C ALA A 52 -7.09 13.44 1.86
N GLN A 53 -7.11 12.61 2.91
CA GLN A 53 -7.81 12.94 4.15
C GLN A 53 -6.87 13.61 5.18
N SER A 54 -5.73 12.99 5.44
CA SER A 54 -4.72 13.44 6.40
C SER A 54 -3.48 12.57 6.25
N PRO A 55 -2.27 13.08 6.58
CA PRO A 55 -1.11 12.21 6.63
C PRO A 55 -1.30 11.10 7.68
N PRO A 56 -0.77 9.87 7.45
CA PRO A 56 -1.05 8.71 8.31
C PRO A 56 -0.78 8.95 9.80
N PHE A 57 0.28 9.68 10.15
CA PHE A 57 0.61 9.97 11.54
C PHE A 57 -0.44 10.87 12.22
N ALA A 58 -1.01 11.85 11.50
CA ALA A 58 -2.03 12.73 12.07
C ALA A 58 -3.35 11.99 12.25
N ASN A 59 -3.69 11.11 11.31
CA ASN A 59 -4.84 10.21 11.42
C ASN A 59 -4.73 9.31 12.67
N MET A 60 -3.60 8.61 12.81
CA MET A 60 -3.35 7.74 13.96
C MET A 60 -3.35 8.48 15.29
N ALA A 61 -2.77 9.69 15.33
CA ALA A 61 -2.79 10.52 16.52
C ALA A 61 -4.20 10.99 16.88
N ALA A 62 -5.07 11.23 15.89
CA ALA A 62 -6.47 11.53 16.12
C ALA A 62 -7.25 10.31 16.64
N VAL A 63 -6.99 9.11 16.12
CA VAL A 63 -7.58 7.87 16.66
C VAL A 63 -7.16 7.67 18.11
N TYR A 64 -5.87 7.78 18.42
CA TYR A 64 -5.36 7.64 19.79
C TYR A 64 -6.01 8.64 20.74
N ARG A 65 -6.04 9.93 20.38
CA ARG A 65 -6.59 10.97 21.27
C ARG A 65 -8.10 10.87 21.49
N ASN A 66 -8.84 10.26 20.56
CA ASN A 66 -10.29 10.14 20.64
C ASN A 66 -10.74 8.74 21.06
N PHE A 67 -9.81 7.82 21.33
CA PHE A 67 -10.14 6.49 21.82
C PHE A 67 -10.45 6.55 23.31
N ASP A 68 -11.55 5.91 23.71
CA ASP A 68 -11.91 5.77 25.12
C ASP A 68 -11.05 4.69 25.78
N PHE A 69 -10.09 5.12 26.58
CA PHE A 69 -9.16 4.24 27.29
C PHE A 69 -9.71 3.71 28.62
N ASP A 70 -10.82 4.25 29.15
CA ASP A 70 -11.28 3.93 30.50
C ASP A 70 -11.61 2.44 30.64
N GLY A 71 -12.34 1.89 29.66
CA GLY A 71 -12.72 0.48 29.63
C GLY A 71 -11.52 -0.47 29.58
N PRO A 72 -10.63 -0.35 28.58
CA PRO A 72 -9.42 -1.19 28.49
C PRO A 72 -8.48 -1.04 29.70
N LEU A 73 -8.31 0.16 30.25
CA LEU A 73 -7.46 0.39 31.42
C LEU A 73 -8.04 -0.28 32.67
N ASP A 74 -9.36 -0.19 32.90
CA ASP A 74 -9.99 -0.88 34.04
C ASP A 74 -9.92 -2.41 33.90
N PHE A 75 -10.06 -2.95 32.68
CA PHE A 75 -9.86 -4.37 32.42
C PHE A 75 -8.45 -4.84 32.81
N VAL A 76 -7.41 -4.12 32.34
CA VAL A 76 -6.02 -4.45 32.67
C VAL A 76 -5.77 -4.37 34.17
N ARG A 77 -6.26 -3.31 34.82
CA ARG A 77 -6.14 -3.12 36.27
C ARG A 77 -6.71 -4.32 37.04
N ARG A 78 -7.93 -4.76 36.71
CA ARG A 78 -8.55 -5.92 37.37
C ARG A 78 -7.79 -7.23 37.08
N ALA A 79 -7.37 -7.43 35.84
CA ALA A 79 -6.65 -8.65 35.44
C ALA A 79 -5.26 -8.76 36.10
N ALA A 80 -4.62 -7.62 36.38
CA ALA A 80 -3.31 -7.55 37.02
C ALA A 80 -3.37 -7.32 38.54
N ASP A 81 -4.55 -7.37 39.16
CA ASP A 81 -4.78 -7.12 40.60
C ASP A 81 -4.19 -5.79 41.09
N LEU A 82 -4.32 -4.74 40.28
CA LEU A 82 -3.84 -3.40 40.59
C LEU A 82 -4.85 -2.62 41.42
N SER A 83 -4.36 -1.83 42.38
CA SER A 83 -5.19 -0.98 43.23
C SER A 83 -5.91 0.11 42.45
N GLU A 84 -7.09 0.55 42.90
CA GLU A 84 -7.85 1.66 42.29
C GLU A 84 -7.08 2.99 42.21
N ARG A 85 -6.02 3.16 43.01
CA ARG A 85 -5.18 4.36 43.00
C ARG A 85 -4.48 4.58 41.65
N THR A 86 -4.32 3.54 40.83
CA THR A 86 -3.60 3.63 39.54
C THR A 86 -4.45 4.21 38.41
N LEU A 87 -5.77 4.34 38.57
CA LEU A 87 -6.65 4.99 37.59
C LEU A 87 -6.79 6.51 37.81
N ALA A 88 -6.35 7.00 38.97
CA ALA A 88 -6.37 8.42 39.27
C ALA A 88 -5.04 9.04 38.84
N THR A 89 -4.98 9.64 37.64
CA THR A 89 -3.93 10.63 37.32
C THR A 89 -4.48 11.63 36.30
N ASP A 90 -4.53 12.89 36.76
CA ASP A 90 -4.85 14.19 36.13
C ASP A 90 -6.12 14.33 35.26
#